data_AF-X0U448-F1
#
_entry.id   AF-X0U448-F1
#
_cell.length_a   1.000
_cell.length_b   1.000
_cell.length_c   1.000
_cell.angle_alpha   90.00
_cell.angle_beta   90.00
_cell.angle_gamma   90.00
#
_symmetry.space_group_name_H-M   'P 1'
#
loop_
_entity.id
_entity.type
_entity.pdbx_description
1 polymer ?
#
loop_
_entity_poly.entity_id
_entity_poly.type
_entity_poly.pdbx_seq_one_letter_code
_entity_poly.pdbx_strand_id
1 'polypeptide(L)'
;MKILNLYAGIGGNRKLWTPNGDEHEITAVEHDPKIAEIYQDFFPNDKVVVGDAHQYLLEHYKEFDFIWSSPPCPTHSDIRRCGVHAGQYEA
;
A
#
# COMPACT_ATOMS: atom_id res chain seq x y z
N MET A 1 -6.28 14.99 9.05
CA MET A 1 -6.92 13.66 8.93
C MET A 1 -5.85 12.60 9.07
N LYS A 2 -6.15 11.55 9.81
CA LYS A 2 -5.33 10.34 9.92
C LYS A 2 -5.70 9.39 8.80
N ILE A 3 -4.74 9.06 7.95
CA ILE A 3 -4.93 8.16 6.81
C ILE A 3 -4.07 6.92 6.97
N LEU A 4 -4.68 5.76 6.82
CA LEU A 4 -3.99 4.49 6.68
C LEU A 4 -3.87 4.12 5.20
N ASN A 5 -2.64 4.03 4.69
CA ASN A 5 -2.33 3.63 3.33
C ASN A 5 -1.77 2.20 3.31
N LEU A 6 -2.61 1.22 3.01
CA LEU A 6 -2.26 -0.20 3.02
C LEU A 6 -1.80 -0.67 1.64
N TYR A 7 -0.81 -1.58 1.64
CA TYR A 7 -0.15 -2.03 0.41
C TYR A 7 0.40 -0.83 -0.37
N ALA A 8 1.14 0.03 0.35
CA ALA A 8 1.45 1.39 -0.07
C ALA A 8 2.33 1.45 -1.33
N GLY A 9 3.10 0.39 -1.61
CA GLY A 9 4.08 0.39 -2.68
C GLY A 9 5.01 1.60 -2.55
N ILE A 10 5.25 2.29 -3.66
CA ILE A 10 6.03 3.55 -3.69
C ILE A 10 5.19 4.82 -3.49
N GLY A 11 3.93 4.69 -3.04
CA GLY A 11 3.07 5.84 -2.70
C GLY A 11 2.51 6.61 -3.89
N GLY A 12 2.09 5.91 -4.95
CA GLY A 12 1.48 6.56 -6.13
C GLY A 12 0.20 7.34 -5.80
N ASN A 13 -0.66 6.78 -4.94
CA ASN A 13 -1.88 7.43 -4.45
C ASN A 13 -1.58 8.66 -3.57
N ARG A 14 -0.56 8.57 -2.70
CA ARG A 14 -0.14 9.61 -1.75
C ARG A 14 0.16 10.95 -2.42
N LYS A 15 0.64 10.94 -3.68
CA LYS A 15 0.90 12.14 -4.49
C LYS A 15 -0.34 13.02 -4.71
N LEU A 16 -1.54 12.42 -4.69
CA LEU A 16 -2.80 13.11 -4.98
C LEU A 16 -3.51 13.64 -3.72
N TRP A 17 -2.99 13.33 -2.53
CA TRP A 17 -3.67 13.66 -1.27
C TRP A 17 -3.33 15.05 -0.75
N THR A 18 -2.31 15.70 -1.29
CA THR A 18 -1.90 17.06 -0.88
C THR A 18 -1.81 18.02 -2.06
N PRO A 19 -2.89 18.22 -2.85
CA PRO A 19 -2.86 19.14 -3.99
C PRO A 19 -2.83 20.62 -3.56
N ASN A 20 -3.37 20.94 -2.37
CA ASN A 20 -3.53 22.32 -1.88
C ASN A 20 -2.80 22.61 -0.55
N GLY A 21 -1.88 21.73 -0.12
CA GLY A 21 -1.02 21.98 1.05
C GLY A 21 -1.58 21.56 2.41
N ASP A 22 -2.77 20.96 2.50
CA ASP A 22 -3.23 20.33 3.74
C ASP A 22 -2.42 19.05 4.03
N GLU A 23 -1.47 19.08 4.95
CA GLU A 23 -0.75 17.88 5.36
C GLU A 23 -1.65 16.94 6.17
N HIS A 24 -1.81 15.72 5.68
CA HIS A 24 -2.48 14.63 6.38
C HIS A 24 -1.45 13.84 7.20
N GLU A 25 -1.89 13.27 8.33
CA GLU A 25 -1.07 12.33 9.10
C GLU A 25 -1.21 10.96 8.45
N ILE A 26 -0.19 10.56 7.69
CA ILE A 26 -0.20 9.31 6.93
C ILE A 26 0.55 8.23 7.69
N THR A 27 -0.07 7.07 7.82
CA THR A 27 0.63 5.82 8.11
C THR A 27 0.56 4.92 6.88
N ALA A 28 1.72 4.61 6.29
CA ALA A 28 1.85 3.71 5.16
C ALA A 28 2.33 2.34 5.63
N VAL A 29 1.72 1.27 5.14
CA VAL A 29 2.12 -0.11 5.44
C VAL A 29 2.54 -0.82 4.16
N GLU A 30 3.77 -1.32 4.15
CA GLU A 30 4.36 -2.05 3.04
C GLU A 30 5.14 -3.25 3.56
N HIS A 31 5.05 -4.39 2.87
CA HIS A 31 5.71 -5.62 3.31
C HIS A 31 7.19 -5.62 2.90
N ASP A 32 7.53 -5.18 1.69
CA ASP A 32 8.92 -5.21 1.21
C ASP A 32 9.71 -4.02 1.78
N PRO A 33 10.76 -4.26 2.60
CA PRO A 33 11.55 -3.18 3.20
C PRO A 33 12.20 -2.24 2.17
N LYS A 34 12.58 -2.74 1.00
CA LYS A 34 13.21 -1.91 -0.05
C LYS A 34 12.21 -0.98 -0.71
N ILE A 35 10.96 -1.45 -0.89
CA ILE A 35 9.89 -0.61 -1.43
C ILE A 35 9.48 0.44 -0.39
N ALA A 36 9.42 0.04 0.88
CA ALA A 36 9.14 0.94 1.99
C ALA A 36 10.20 2.06 2.12
N GLU A 37 11.48 1.74 1.91
CA GLU A 37 12.57 2.72 1.87
C GLU A 37 12.36 3.74 0.74
N ILE A 38 12.05 3.26 -0.47
CA ILE A 38 11.75 4.14 -1.62
C ILE A 38 10.51 5.00 -1.36
N TYR A 39 9.48 4.46 -0.69
CA TYR A 39 8.32 5.26 -0.27
C TYR A 39 8.76 6.41 0.65
N GLN A 40 9.59 6.11 1.65
CA GLN A 40 10.06 7.09 2.63
C GLN A 40 10.91 8.19 1.97
N ASP A 41 11.70 7.86 0.94
CA ASP A 41 12.46 8.84 0.16
C ASP A 41 11.55 9.88 -0.53
N PHE A 42 10.38 9.46 -1.02
CA PHE A 42 9.39 10.36 -1.61
C PHE A 42 8.59 11.14 -0.58
N PHE A 43 8.33 10.55 0.59
CA PHE A 43 7.46 11.09 1.63
C PHE A 43 8.12 11.01 3.01
N PRO A 44 9.15 11.84 3.29
CA PRO A 44 9.96 11.74 4.52
C PRO A 44 9.16 12.03 5.81
N ASN A 45 8.01 12.70 5.71
CA ASN A 45 7.16 13.05 6.86
C ASN A 45 6.11 11.98 7.17
N ASP A 46 5.86 11.03 6.27
CA ASP A 46 4.88 9.97 6.47
C ASP A 46 5.47 8.90 7.42
N LYS A 47 4.63 8.31 8.27
CA LYS A 47 5.02 7.16 9.10
C LYS A 47 4.98 5.89 8.25
N VAL A 48 6.11 5.23 8.07
CA VAL A 48 6.19 3.97 7.32
C VAL A 48 6.32 2.79 8.27
N VAL A 49 5.46 1.78 8.10
CA VAL A 49 5.47 0.52 8.83
C VAL A 49 5.82 -0.60 7.86
N VAL A 50 6.90 -1.32 8.14
CA VAL A 50 7.28 -2.51 7.38
C VAL A 50 6.59 -3.73 8.00
N GLY A 51 5.62 -4.31 7.32
CA GLY A 51 4.86 -5.45 7.85
C GLY A 51 3.63 -5.85 7.04
N ASP A 52 2.86 -6.78 7.59
CA ASP A 52 1.63 -7.27 6.95
C ASP A 52 0.51 -6.22 7.05
N ALA A 53 0.09 -5.71 5.89
CA ALA A 53 -0.93 -4.67 5.80
C ALA A 53 -2.31 -5.14 6.27
N HIS A 54 -2.65 -6.42 6.09
CA HIS A 54 -3.95 -6.95 6.51
C HIS A 54 -4.02 -7.04 8.03
N GLN A 55 -2.98 -7.56 8.68
CA GLN A 55 -2.88 -7.67 10.12
C GLN A 55 -2.91 -6.27 10.75
N TYR A 56 -2.14 -5.33 10.21
CA TYR A 56 -2.15 -3.94 10.68
C TYR A 56 -3.56 -3.31 10.58
N LEU A 57 -4.30 -3.59 9.51
CA LEU A 57 -5.68 -3.15 9.37
C LEU A 57 -6.55 -3.70 10.50
N LEU A 58 -6.51 -5.01 10.76
CA LEU A 58 -7.35 -5.64 11.78
C LEU A 58 -7.10 -5.06 13.18
N GLU A 59 -5.85 -4.74 13.48
CA GLU A 59 -5.42 -4.21 14.78
C GLU A 59 -5.73 -2.71 14.95
N HIS A 60 -5.65 -1.92 13.86
CA HIS A 60 -5.61 -0.46 13.96
C HIS A 60 -6.71 0.29 13.18
N TYR A 61 -7.63 -0.38 12.47
CA TYR A 61 -8.61 0.31 11.59
C TYR A 61 -9.44 1.40 12.27
N LYS A 62 -9.63 1.34 13.60
CA LYS A 62 -10.42 2.33 14.35
C LYS A 62 -9.67 3.63 14.65
N GLU A 63 -8.38 3.69 14.38
CA GLU A 63 -7.53 4.85 14.72
C GLU A 63 -7.46 5.90 13.61
N PHE A 64 -8.03 5.60 12.43
CA PHE A 64 -7.90 6.39 11.22
C PHE A 64 -9.25 6.94 10.75
N ASP A 65 -9.24 8.14 10.18
CA ASP A 65 -10.46 8.75 9.61
C ASP A 65 -10.71 8.24 8.17
N PHE A 66 -9.65 7.83 7.48
CA PHE A 66 -9.71 7.29 6.13
C PHE A 66 -8.72 6.14 5.94
N ILE A 67 -9.15 5.11 5.24
CA ILE A 67 -8.35 3.94 4.94
C ILE A 67 -8.35 3.74 3.43
N TRP A 68 -7.16 3.78 2.84
CA TRP A 68 -6.91 3.34 1.48
C TRP A 68 -6.27 1.96 1.50
N SER A 69 -6.78 1.05 0.68
CA SER A 69 -6.24 -0.30 0.57
C SER A 69 -6.24 -0.76 -0.89
N SER A 70 -5.07 -1.15 -1.38
CA SER A 70 -4.87 -1.68 -2.73
C SER A 70 -4.19 -3.06 -2.69
N PRO A 71 -4.85 -4.10 -2.15
CA PRO A 71 -4.26 -5.42 -2.03
C PRO A 71 -3.94 -6.01 -3.41
N PRO A 72 -2.85 -6.79 -3.55
CA PRO A 72 -2.55 -7.47 -4.80
C PRO A 72 -3.62 -8.52 -5.13
N CYS A 73 -3.98 -8.65 -6.41
CA CYS A 73 -5.02 -9.58 -6.88
C CYS A 73 -4.48 -10.65 -7.87
N PRO A 74 -3.39 -11.37 -7.54
CA PRO A 74 -2.68 -12.23 -8.49
C PRO A 74 -3.57 -13.33 -9.09
N THR A 75 -4.59 -13.80 -8.36
CA THR A 75 -5.50 -14.87 -8.79
C THR A 75 -6.68 -14.40 -9.65
N HIS A 76 -7.00 -13.10 -9.64
CA HIS A 76 -8.20 -12.55 -10.29
C HIS A 76 -7.91 -11.93 -11.67
N SER A 77 -6.65 -11.96 -12.11
CA SER A 77 -6.26 -11.45 -13.41
C SER A 77 -6.48 -12.50 -14.51
N ASP A 78 -7.44 -12.26 -15.41
CA ASP A 78 -7.72 -13.16 -16.55
C ASP A 78 -6.60 -13.20 -17.60
N ILE A 79 -5.68 -12.23 -17.61
CA ILE A 79 -4.53 -12.27 -18.54
C ILE A 79 -3.63 -13.47 -18.25
N ARG A 80 -3.58 -13.94 -16.99
CA ARG A 80 -2.88 -15.17 -16.62
C ARG A 80 -3.52 -16.41 -17.23
N ARG A 81 -4.83 -16.40 -17.49
CA ARG A 81 -5.53 -17.50 -18.17
C ARG A 81 -5.33 -17.47 -19.68
N CYS A 82 -5.22 -16.28 -20.26
CA CYS A 82 -5.20 -16.09 -21.72
C CYS A 82 -3.79 -16.10 -22.33
N GLY A 83 -2.73 -15.76 -21.58
CA GLY A 83 -1.41 -15.45 -22.16
C GLY A 83 -0.21 -16.26 -21.67
N VAL A 84 -0.34 -17.03 -20.59
CA VAL A 84 0.77 -17.86 -20.07
C VAL A 84 0.24 -19.26 -19.83
N HIS A 85 1.04 -20.27 -20.19
CA HIS A 85 0.74 -21.69 -19.98
C HIS A 85 0.19 -21.90 -18.58
N ALA A 86 -1.12 -22.13 -18.48
CA ALA A 86 -1.82 -22.28 -17.21
C ALA A 86 -1.12 -23.39 -16.39
N GLY A 87 -0.44 -22.99 -15.31
CA GLY A 87 0.15 -23.93 -14.34
C GLY A 87 1.54 -24.48 -14.65
N GLN A 88 2.37 -23.83 -15.47
CA GLN A 88 3.75 -24.32 -15.71
C GLN A 88 4.87 -23.67 -14.88
N TYR A 89 4.55 -22.72 -14.01
CA TYR A 89 5.53 -22.12 -13.11
C TYR A 89 4.93 -22.08 -11.69
N GLU A 90 5.55 -22.85 -10.79
CA GLU A 90 5.29 -22.78 -9.35
C GLU A 90 5.62 -21.37 -8.85
N ALA A 91 4.74 -20.83 -8.00
CA ALA A 91 4.87 -19.50 -7.40
C ALA A 91 5.92 -19.50 -6.29
#